data_AF-A0A086TC94-F1
#
_entry.id   AF-A0A086TC94-F1
#
_cell.length_a   1.000
_cell.length_b   1.000
_cell.length_c   1.000
_cell.angle_alpha   90.00
_cell.angle_beta   90.00
_cell.angle_gamma   90.00
#
_symmetry.space_group_name_H-M   'P 1'
#
loop_
_entity.id
_entity.type
_entity.pdbx_description
1 polymer ?
#
loop_
_entity_poly.entity_id
_entity_poly.type
_entity_poly.pdbx_seq_one_letter_code
_entity_poly.pdbx_strand_id
1 'polypeptide(L)'
;MLRVLSEQPRIDCVEVLVMLSIYSLAMNRRHSEYCMVGYVVRFSVIMGLHLNVPRHQLPSRELREHRNRVWWTAYILDRSWACMLRKPVSIQDEDIDVDLPSKFPCTS
;
A
#
# COMPACT_ATOMS: atom_id res chain seq x y z
N MET A 1 -9.04 -13.14 -27.25
CA MET A 1 -9.89 -12.08 -26.64
C MET A 1 -9.21 -11.65 -25.34
N LEU A 2 -8.35 -10.63 -25.41
CA LEU A 2 -7.65 -10.09 -24.24
C LEU A 2 -8.72 -9.55 -23.30
N ARG A 3 -8.93 -10.23 -22.16
CA ARG A 3 -9.78 -9.72 -21.08
C ARG A 3 -9.26 -8.34 -20.74
N VAL A 4 -10.13 -7.34 -20.89
CA VAL A 4 -9.93 -6.00 -20.36
C VAL A 4 -9.33 -6.16 -18.97
N LEU A 5 -8.05 -5.84 -18.83
CA LEU A 5 -7.43 -5.68 -17.52
C LEU A 5 -8.30 -4.64 -16.85
N SER A 6 -9.06 -5.05 -15.84
CA SER A 6 -9.80 -4.15 -14.96
C SER A 6 -8.94 -2.90 -14.74
N GLU A 7 -9.41 -1.74 -15.19
CA GLU A 7 -8.69 -0.46 -15.04
C GLU A 7 -8.35 -0.19 -13.58
N GLN A 8 -9.13 -0.79 -12.67
CA GLN A 8 -8.89 -0.75 -11.24
C GLN A 8 -7.65 -1.56 -10.85
N PRO A 9 -6.64 -0.93 -10.21
CA PRO A 9 -5.53 -1.66 -9.60
C PRO A 9 -6.03 -2.67 -8.57
N ARG A 10 -5.39 -3.83 -8.52
CA ARG A 10 -5.66 -4.91 -7.56
C ARG A 10 -4.64 -4.90 -6.44
N ILE A 11 -5.02 -5.49 -5.31
CA ILE A 11 -4.16 -5.56 -4.11
C ILE A 11 -2.86 -6.29 -4.48
N ASP A 12 -2.95 -7.39 -5.21
CA ASP A 12 -1.79 -8.16 -5.70
C ASP A 12 -0.78 -7.27 -6.46
N CYS A 13 -1.25 -6.28 -7.22
CA CYS A 13 -0.37 -5.35 -7.92
C CYS A 13 0.41 -4.46 -6.94
N VAL A 14 -0.25 -3.98 -5.89
CA VAL A 14 0.39 -3.19 -4.82
C VAL A 14 1.42 -4.04 -4.09
N GLU A 15 1.10 -5.29 -3.77
CA GLU A 15 2.03 -6.22 -3.11
C GLU A 15 3.26 -6.50 -3.95
N VAL A 16 3.08 -6.76 -5.25
CA VAL A 16 4.20 -6.96 -6.19
C VAL A 16 5.07 -5.70 -6.28
N LEU A 17 4.47 -4.51 -6.33
CA LEU A 17 5.22 -3.25 -6.35
C LEU A 17 5.99 -3.02 -5.04
N VAL A 18 5.40 -3.35 -3.89
CA VAL A 18 6.09 -3.33 -2.59
C VAL A 18 7.30 -4.27 -2.62
N MET A 19 7.14 -5.51 -3.07
CA MET A 19 8.26 -6.46 -3.20
C MET A 19 9.34 -5.95 -4.16
N LEU A 20 8.94 -5.38 -5.30
CA LEU A 20 9.85 -4.82 -6.30
C LEU A 20 10.65 -3.62 -5.75
N SER A 21 10.01 -2.77 -4.93
CA SER A 21 10.67 -1.63 -4.30
C SER A 21 11.74 -2.08 -3.29
N ILE A 22 11.44 -3.10 -2.47
CA ILE A 22 12.37 -3.69 -1.51
C ILE A 22 13.53 -4.38 -2.25
N TYR A 23 13.24 -5.08 -3.34
CA TYR A 23 14.28 -5.67 -4.18
C TYR A 23 15.20 -4.61 -4.80
N SER A 24 14.62 -3.51 -5.30
CA SER A 24 15.39 -2.40 -5.90
C SER A 24 16.26 -1.68 -4.88
N LEU A 25 15.80 -1.59 -3.62
CA LEU A 25 16.61 -1.13 -2.49
C LEU A 25 17.84 -2.01 -2.28
N ALA A 26 17.66 -3.34 -2.26
CA ALA A 26 18.77 -4.27 -2.08
C ALA A 26 19.84 -4.12 -3.18
N MET A 27 19.43 -3.68 -4.38
CA MET A 27 20.31 -3.38 -5.51
C MET A 27 20.87 -1.94 -5.51
N ASN A 28 20.61 -1.16 -4.45
CA ASN A 28 21.05 0.23 -4.27
C ASN A 28 20.59 1.22 -5.38
N ARG A 29 19.46 0.93 -6.04
CA ARG A 29 18.91 1.77 -7.12
C ARG A 29 17.95 2.86 -6.60
N ARG A 30 18.50 3.81 -5.83
CA ARG A 30 17.75 4.84 -5.10
C ARG A 30 16.76 5.68 -5.94
N HIS A 31 17.10 6.02 -7.19
CA HIS A 31 16.17 6.80 -8.03
C HIS A 31 14.98 5.98 -8.52
N SER A 32 15.20 4.73 -8.90
CA SER A 32 14.13 3.84 -9.37
C SER A 32 13.19 3.48 -8.22
N GLU A 33 13.75 3.24 -7.05
CA GLU A 33 12.99 2.91 -5.85
C GLU A 33 12.07 4.07 -5.43
N TYR A 34 12.55 5.32 -5.39
CA TYR A 34 11.69 6.47 -5.04
C TYR A 34 10.45 6.55 -5.95
N CYS A 35 10.62 6.33 -7.25
CA CYS A 35 9.50 6.27 -8.19
C CYS A 35 8.56 5.09 -7.89
N MET A 36 9.11 3.89 -7.61
CA MET A 36 8.32 2.70 -7.27
C MET A 36 7.47 2.91 -6.02
N VAL A 37 8.02 3.53 -4.99
CA VAL A 37 7.31 3.85 -3.76
C VAL A 37 6.17 4.84 -4.01
N GLY A 38 6.42 5.86 -4.84
CA GLY A 38 5.36 6.76 -5.31
C GLY A 38 4.23 6.04 -6.06
N TYR A 39 4.54 5.00 -6.83
CA TYR A 39 3.52 4.16 -7.48
C TYR A 39 2.76 3.31 -6.46
N VAL A 40 3.44 2.70 -5.48
CA VAL A 40 2.81 1.92 -4.40
C VAL A 40 1.76 2.75 -3.67
N VAL A 41 2.11 3.97 -3.25
CA VAL A 41 1.19 4.86 -2.54
C VAL A 41 0.03 5.28 -3.43
N ARG A 42 0.30 5.75 -4.65
CA ARG A 42 -0.76 6.17 -5.59
C ARG A 42 -1.74 5.04 -5.91
N PHE A 43 -1.25 3.83 -6.13
CA PHE A 43 -2.12 2.68 -6.39
C PHE A 43 -2.96 2.35 -5.16
N SER A 44 -2.35 2.39 -3.96
CA SER A 44 -3.07 2.18 -2.71
C SER A 44 -4.18 3.23 -2.49
N VAL A 45 -3.93 4.49 -2.87
CA VAL A 45 -4.92 5.58 -2.82
C VAL A 45 -6.04 5.37 -3.85
N ILE A 46 -5.70 5.06 -5.11
CA ILE A 46 -6.69 4.76 -6.17
C ILE A 46 -7.61 3.60 -5.79
N MET A 47 -7.09 2.61 -5.05
CA MET A 47 -7.85 1.48 -4.53
C MET A 47 -8.70 1.79 -3.29
N GLY A 48 -8.57 2.99 -2.71
CA GLY A 48 -9.18 3.35 -1.44
C GLY A 48 -8.66 2.54 -0.27
N LEU A 49 -7.38 2.11 -0.29
CA LEU A 49 -6.77 1.39 0.83
C LEU A 49 -6.47 2.30 2.03
N HIS A 50 -6.40 3.63 1.81
CA HIS A 50 -6.23 4.68 2.81
C HIS A 50 -7.54 5.07 3.54
N LEU A 51 -8.65 4.43 3.18
CA LEU A 51 -9.98 4.66 3.76
C LEU A 51 -10.53 3.38 4.40
N ASN A 52 -11.21 3.53 5.53
CA ASN A 52 -11.94 2.45 6.16
C ASN A 52 -13.12 1.99 5.28
N VAL A 53 -13.22 0.66 5.06
CA VAL A 53 -14.34 0.07 4.32
C VAL A 53 -15.43 -0.37 5.30
N PRO A 54 -16.70 0.07 5.13
CA PRO A 54 -17.79 -0.33 5.99
C PRO A 54 -17.98 -1.86 6.04
N ARG A 55 -18.33 -2.39 7.22
CA ARG A 55 -18.51 -3.85 7.43
C ARG A 55 -19.53 -4.49 6.49
N HIS A 56 -20.53 -3.73 6.05
CA HIS A 56 -21.56 -4.20 5.13
C HIS A 56 -21.03 -4.39 3.69
N GLN A 57 -20.00 -3.64 3.29
CA GLN A 57 -19.39 -3.74 1.96
C GLN A 57 -18.33 -4.84 1.90
N LEU A 58 -17.59 -5.03 3.00
CA LEU A 58 -16.58 -6.10 3.12
C LEU A 58 -16.77 -6.88 4.43
N PRO A 59 -17.65 -7.89 4.45
CA PRO A 59 -17.96 -8.65 5.67
C PRO A 59 -16.75 -9.43 6.19
N SER A 60 -15.95 -10.00 5.28
CA SER A 60 -14.76 -10.77 5.64
C SER A 60 -13.79 -9.92 6.45
N ARG A 61 -13.57 -10.34 7.70
CA ARG A 61 -12.60 -9.72 8.60
C ARG A 61 -11.18 -9.89 8.06
N GLU A 62 -10.86 -11.07 7.54
CA GLU A 62 -9.54 -11.39 6.99
C GLU A 62 -9.16 -10.47 5.83
N LEU A 63 -10.09 -10.24 4.90
CA LEU A 63 -9.86 -9.37 3.74
C LEU A 63 -9.69 -7.90 4.15
N ARG A 64 -10.45 -7.41 5.14
CA ARG A 64 -10.28 -6.05 5.69
C ARG A 64 -8.92 -5.89 6.35
N GLU A 65 -8.55 -6.84 7.20
CA GLU A 65 -7.26 -6.84 7.89
C GLU A 65 -6.09 -6.93 6.91
N HIS A 66 -6.24 -7.73 5.85
CA HIS A 66 -5.26 -7.78 4.77
C HIS A 66 -5.11 -6.43 4.05
N ARG A 67 -6.24 -5.78 3.68
CA ARG A 67 -6.23 -4.42 3.10
C ARG A 67 -5.52 -3.41 4.01
N ASN A 68 -5.84 -3.40 5.30
CA ASN A 68 -5.21 -2.50 6.27
C ASN A 68 -3.70 -2.77 6.37
N ARG A 69 -3.28 -4.04 6.43
CA ARG A 69 -1.85 -4.38 6.46
C ARG A 69 -1.11 -3.92 5.21
N VAL A 70 -1.71 -4.09 4.02
CA VAL A 70 -1.10 -3.63 2.76
C VAL A 70 -0.96 -2.10 2.76
N TRP A 71 -1.99 -1.38 3.19
CA TRP A 71 -1.93 0.08 3.35
C TRP A 71 -0.80 0.52 4.28
N TRP A 72 -0.76 -0.02 5.51
CA TRP A 72 0.24 0.37 6.49
C TRP A 72 1.66 -0.01 6.04
N THR A 73 1.82 -1.08 5.27
CA THR A 73 3.10 -1.42 4.64
C THR A 73 3.52 -0.37 3.63
N ALA A 74 2.62 0.04 2.73
CA ALA A 74 2.87 1.10 1.76
C ALA A 74 3.22 2.45 2.44
N TYR A 75 2.49 2.80 3.50
CA TYR A 75 2.70 3.99 4.31
C TYR A 75 4.09 4.02 5.00
N ILE A 76 4.47 2.91 5.66
CA ILE A 76 5.77 2.81 6.34
C ILE A 76 6.91 2.89 5.33
N LEU A 77 6.72 2.23 4.18
CA LEU A 77 7.68 2.27 3.09
C LEU A 77 7.89 3.72 2.63
N ASP A 78 6.83 4.45 2.25
CA ASP A 78 6.92 5.86 1.83
C ASP A 78 7.64 6.76 2.84
N ARG A 79 7.32 6.64 4.13
CA ARG A 79 8.01 7.41 5.18
C ARG A 79 9.48 7.07 5.34
N SER A 80 9.81 5.78 5.30
CA SER A 80 11.20 5.33 5.43
C SER A 80 12.06 5.91 4.31
N TRP A 81 11.50 5.98 3.10
CA TRP A 81 12.18 6.50 1.92
C TRP A 81 12.24 8.01 1.83
N ALA A 82 11.13 8.68 2.13
CA ALA A 82 11.10 10.12 2.28
C ALA A 82 12.16 10.58 3.29
N CYS A 83 12.29 9.87 4.41
CA CYS A 83 13.33 10.12 5.42
C CYS A 83 14.75 9.86 4.86
N MET A 84 15.00 8.68 4.28
CA MET A 84 16.32 8.29 3.77
C MET A 84 16.82 9.21 2.66
N LEU A 85 15.93 9.66 1.78
CA LEU A 85 16.26 10.48 0.61
C LEU A 85 16.08 11.99 0.85
N ARG A 86 15.66 12.38 2.06
CA ARG A 86 15.32 13.77 2.44
C ARG A 86 14.32 14.39 1.46
N LYS A 87 13.29 13.63 1.11
CA LYS A 87 12.20 14.01 0.22
C LYS A 87 10.89 14.16 1.01
N PRO A 88 9.91 14.91 0.49
CA PRO A 88 8.58 14.93 1.09
C PRO A 88 7.89 13.56 0.96
N VAL A 89 7.02 13.25 1.91
CA VAL A 89 6.10 12.10 1.86
C VAL A 89 5.03 12.30 0.79
N SER A 90 4.47 11.21 0.30
CA SER A 90 3.48 11.21 -0.78
C SER A 90 2.06 11.52 -0.30
N ILE A 91 1.74 11.28 0.97
CA ILE A 91 0.42 11.50 1.58
C ILE A 91 0.58 12.05 2.99
N GLN A 92 -0.29 13.00 3.36
CA GLN A 92 -0.34 13.58 4.70
C GLN A 92 -1.15 12.69 5.66
N ASP A 93 -0.91 12.82 6.97
CA ASP A 93 -1.59 11.98 7.96
C ASP A 93 -3.07 12.31 8.10
N GLU A 94 -3.44 13.55 7.82
CA GLU A 94 -4.81 14.04 7.86
C GLU A 94 -5.70 13.42 6.76
N ASP A 95 -5.09 12.90 5.69
CA ASP A 95 -5.79 12.26 4.57
C ASP A 95 -6.01 10.74 4.79
N ILE A 96 -5.66 10.22 5.98
CA ILE A 96 -5.68 8.78 6.29
C ILE A 96 -6.79 8.48 7.31
N ASP A 97 -7.76 7.67 6.88
CA ASP A 97 -8.90 7.26 7.72
C ASP A 97 -8.95 5.74 7.86
N VAL A 98 -7.79 5.10 8.08
CA VAL A 98 -7.68 3.65 8.24
C VAL A 98 -7.21 3.31 9.65
N ASP A 99 -7.92 2.37 10.27
CA ASP A 99 -7.54 1.87 11.58
C ASP A 99 -6.19 1.15 11.53
N LEU A 100 -5.41 1.26 12.62
CA LEU A 100 -4.19 0.48 12.79
C LEU A 100 -4.48 -1.02 12.66
N PRO A 101 -3.55 -1.80 12.07
CA PRO A 101 -3.78 -3.21 11.82
C PRO A 101 -3.83 -3.98 13.16
N SER A 102 -4.64 -5.04 13.21
CA SER A 102 -4.69 -5.90 14.41
C SER A 102 -3.31 -6.48 14.71
N LYS A 103 -2.89 -6.43 15.98
CA LYS A 103 -1.62 -7.01 16.47
C LYS A 103 -1.59 -8.54 16.32
N PHE A 104 -2.75 -9.18 16.31
CA PHE A 104 -2.88 -10.63 16.23
C PHE A 104 -3.40 -11.03 14.84
N PRO A 105 -2.86 -12.13 14.25
CA PRO A 105 -3.46 -12.72 13.06
C PRO A 105 -4.92 -13.06 13.34
N CYS A 106 -5.78 -12.95 12.33
CA CYS A 106 -7.18 -13.39 12.41
C CYS A 106 -7.23 -14.92 12.50
N THR A 107 -6.91 -15.47 13.67
CA THR A 107 -7.16 -16.87 14.02
C THR A 107 -8.13 -16.86 15.19
N SER A 108 -9.42 -16.83 14.88
CA SER A 108 -10.52 -17.12 15.82
C SER A 108 -11.74 -17.55 15.03
#